data_AF-A0A7S1AFV1-F1
#
_entry.id   AF-A0A7S1AFV1-F1
#
_cell.length_a   1.000
_cell.length_b   1.000
_cell.length_c   1.000
_cell.angle_alpha   90.00
_cell.angle_beta   90.00
_cell.angle_gamma   90.00
#
_symmetry.space_group_name_H-M   'P 1'
#
loop_
_entity.id
_entity.type
_entity.pdbx_description
1 polymer ?
#
loop_
_entity_poly.entity_id
_entity_poly.type
_entity_poly.pdbx_seq_one_letter_code
_entity_poly.pdbx_strand_id
1 'polypeptide(L)'
;GISGGYNKQRFTFDSAMSQRSAHYMQNMRIKQWHIFREDVRDLFTLTTAHLITYMTMGSLMLSWDARLTVFKGMNDMKDQPVWFFLFWSNCCLGAILFGFLGVWLVVHGALKSQAAAVQVLTQSVRPPIPSSQEIIAVGHDLAEYESLGAKKFFEVPNLFGWRDNGMHKTAVEKSERHGLVNSHGILEATRAMTIVEEVEMGTSFKPPNHETQTRAATVLDDARTGRPGQSAIFDKHIPIFHTMQRTFASYDAYARISVDVSVTFWLMAVGYYFISFTLAYEDLAPSVFEQIVAAIFSW
;
A
#
# COMPACT_ATOMS: atom_id res chain seq x y z
N GLY A 1 -5.83 64.04 -14.04
CA GLY A 1 -6.04 62.93 -14.99
C GLY A 1 -5.05 61.77 -14.83
N ILE A 2 -3.76 62.05 -14.60
CA ILE A 2 -2.69 61.04 -14.72
C ILE A 2 -2.66 60.02 -13.55
N SER A 3 -3.03 60.42 -12.33
CA SER A 3 -2.95 59.53 -11.15
C SER A 3 -3.99 58.40 -11.13
N GLY A 4 -5.21 58.62 -11.62
CA GLY A 4 -6.27 57.62 -11.60
C GLY A 4 -6.02 56.43 -12.53
N GLY A 5 -5.39 56.67 -13.69
CA GLY A 5 -5.01 55.61 -14.63
C GLY A 5 -3.95 54.68 -14.06
N TYR A 6 -2.98 55.24 -13.34
CA TYR A 6 -1.89 54.48 -12.72
C TYR A 6 -2.40 53.50 -11.66
N ASN A 7 -3.26 53.95 -10.73
CA ASN A 7 -3.75 53.10 -9.64
C ASN A 7 -4.63 51.94 -10.14
N LYS A 8 -5.45 52.18 -11.17
CA LYS A 8 -6.22 51.11 -11.83
C LYS A 8 -5.28 50.08 -12.47
N GLN A 9 -4.29 50.52 -13.23
CA GLN A 9 -3.33 49.62 -13.88
C GLN A 9 -2.54 48.79 -12.86
N ARG A 10 -2.13 49.41 -11.75
CA ARG A 10 -1.45 48.71 -10.65
C ARG A 10 -2.34 47.66 -10.00
N PHE A 11 -3.60 47.98 -9.69
CA PHE A 11 -4.54 47.01 -9.15
C PHE A 11 -4.75 45.83 -10.11
N THR A 12 -4.92 46.10 -11.41
CA THR A 12 -5.07 45.02 -12.40
C THR A 12 -3.82 44.14 -12.50
N PHE A 13 -2.63 44.72 -12.35
CA PHE A 13 -1.38 43.98 -12.34
C PHE A 13 -1.23 43.10 -11.08
N ASP A 14 -1.50 43.67 -9.90
CA ASP A 14 -1.43 42.95 -8.62
C ASP A 14 -2.45 41.81 -8.57
N SER A 15 -3.68 42.05 -9.06
CA SER A 15 -4.72 41.03 -9.21
C SER A 15 -4.29 39.91 -10.16
N ALA A 16 -3.75 40.26 -11.34
CA ALA A 16 -3.25 39.27 -12.29
C ALA A 16 -2.08 38.44 -11.73
N MET A 17 -1.18 39.05 -10.95
CA MET A 17 -0.09 38.35 -10.27
C MET A 17 -0.61 37.41 -9.17
N SER A 18 -1.59 37.84 -8.37
CA SER A 18 -2.25 37.00 -7.36
C SER A 18 -2.92 35.78 -8.00
N GLN A 19 -3.67 35.99 -9.08
CA GLN A 19 -4.30 34.91 -9.87
C GLN A 19 -3.26 33.94 -10.42
N ARG A 20 -2.17 34.45 -11.00
CA ARG A 20 -1.09 33.62 -11.53
C ARG A 20 -0.40 32.80 -10.42
N SER A 21 -0.13 33.42 -9.25
CA SER A 21 0.44 32.73 -8.09
C SER A 21 -0.49 31.60 -7.61
N ALA A 22 -1.79 31.88 -7.47
CA ALA A 22 -2.80 30.89 -7.10
C ALA A 22 -2.86 29.72 -8.08
N HIS A 23 -2.83 30.01 -9.39
CA HIS A 23 -2.75 28.98 -10.43
C HIS A 23 -1.46 28.15 -10.34
N TYR A 24 -0.30 28.75 -10.05
CA TYR A 24 0.92 27.99 -9.80
C TYR A 24 0.83 27.09 -8.56
N MET A 25 0.26 27.58 -7.47
CA MET A 25 0.04 26.77 -6.27
C MET A 25 -0.89 25.59 -6.54
N GLN A 26 -1.97 25.81 -7.30
CA GLN A 26 -2.85 24.72 -7.74
C GLN A 26 -2.11 23.68 -8.59
N ASN A 27 -1.28 24.13 -9.54
CA ASN A 27 -0.46 23.22 -10.35
C ASN A 27 0.52 22.40 -9.50
N MET A 28 1.12 23.00 -8.46
CA MET A 28 1.99 22.27 -7.53
C MET A 28 1.21 21.21 -6.73
N ARG A 29 0.01 21.55 -6.23
CA ARG A 29 -0.87 20.59 -5.54
C ARG A 29 -1.29 19.42 -6.45
N ILE A 30 -1.59 19.70 -7.72
CA ILE A 30 -1.92 18.68 -8.72
C ILE A 30 -0.71 17.76 -8.98
N LYS A 31 0.50 18.31 -9.12
CA LYS A 31 1.73 17.51 -9.29
C LYS A 31 2.01 16.62 -8.08
N GLN A 32 1.88 17.15 -6.86
CA GLN A 32 2.01 16.37 -5.64
C GLN A 32 1.00 15.23 -5.58
N TRP A 33 -0.26 15.50 -5.95
CA TRP A 33 -1.29 14.47 -6.05
C TRP A 33 -0.96 13.39 -7.09
N HIS A 34 -0.37 13.77 -8.23
CA HIS A 34 0.08 12.80 -9.23
C HIS A 34 1.19 11.89 -8.71
N ILE A 35 2.24 12.46 -8.12
CA ILE A 35 3.35 11.69 -7.51
C ILE A 35 2.78 10.73 -6.47
N PHE A 36 1.87 11.20 -5.62
CA PHE A 36 1.24 10.37 -4.61
C PHE A 36 0.47 9.16 -5.20
N ARG A 37 -0.23 9.34 -6.32
CA ARG A 37 -0.92 8.22 -6.98
C ARG A 37 0.03 7.21 -7.61
N GLU A 38 1.17 7.68 -8.08
CA GLU A 38 2.24 6.84 -8.61
C GLU A 38 2.84 5.98 -7.49
N ASP A 39 3.21 6.59 -6.36
CA ASP A 39 3.73 5.88 -5.18
C ASP A 39 2.78 4.79 -4.68
N VAL A 40 1.47 5.09 -4.59
CA VAL A 40 0.45 4.10 -4.20
C VAL A 40 0.43 2.92 -5.19
N ARG A 41 0.47 3.19 -6.49
CA ARG A 41 0.47 2.13 -7.51
C ARG A 41 1.73 1.29 -7.42
N ASP A 42 2.88 1.91 -7.22
CA ASP A 42 4.17 1.21 -7.16
C ASP A 42 4.24 0.28 -5.95
N LEU A 43 3.78 0.73 -4.78
CA LEU A 43 3.72 -0.08 -3.56
C LEU A 43 2.84 -1.34 -3.74
N PHE A 44 1.66 -1.20 -4.34
CA PHE A 44 0.77 -2.33 -4.59
C PHE A 44 1.27 -3.24 -5.72
N THR A 45 1.92 -2.67 -6.73
CA THR A 45 2.53 -3.42 -7.84
C THR A 45 3.66 -4.29 -7.33
N LEU A 46 4.54 -3.76 -6.47
CA LEU A 46 5.61 -4.52 -5.83
C LEU A 46 5.07 -5.71 -5.02
N THR A 47 4.06 -5.45 -4.19
CA THR A 47 3.41 -6.50 -3.38
C THR A 47 2.81 -7.59 -4.26
N THR A 48 2.10 -7.20 -5.32
CA THR A 48 1.45 -8.13 -6.23
C THR A 48 2.48 -8.94 -7.03
N ALA A 49 3.59 -8.31 -7.43
CA ALA A 49 4.70 -8.98 -8.11
C ALA A 49 5.31 -10.09 -7.22
N HIS A 50 5.57 -9.80 -5.94
CA HIS A 50 6.07 -10.80 -5.00
C HIS A 50 5.11 -11.98 -4.82
N LEU A 51 3.80 -11.70 -4.68
CA LEU A 51 2.79 -12.74 -4.58
C LEU A 51 2.76 -13.61 -5.85
N ILE A 52 2.82 -13.01 -7.04
CA ILE A 52 2.88 -13.77 -8.30
C ILE A 52 4.13 -14.68 -8.35
N THR A 53 5.28 -14.24 -7.86
CA THR A 53 6.49 -15.10 -7.76
C THR A 53 6.27 -16.31 -6.85
N TYR A 54 5.56 -16.15 -5.73
CA TYR A 54 5.21 -17.30 -4.88
C TYR A 54 4.19 -18.23 -5.55
N MET A 55 3.25 -17.67 -6.34
CA MET A 55 2.30 -18.46 -7.11
C MET A 55 3.01 -19.35 -8.15
N THR A 56 4.00 -18.81 -8.87
CA THR A 56 4.76 -19.56 -9.87
C THR A 56 5.63 -20.63 -9.23
N MET A 57 6.28 -20.33 -8.10
CA MET A 57 7.04 -21.32 -7.35
C MET A 57 6.15 -22.46 -6.84
N GLY A 58 5.00 -22.09 -6.24
CA GLY A 58 4.03 -23.07 -5.73
C GLY A 58 3.43 -23.95 -6.83
N SER A 59 3.12 -23.40 -8.01
CA SER A 59 2.58 -24.18 -9.12
C SER A 59 3.61 -25.11 -9.76
N LEU A 60 4.88 -24.72 -9.83
CA LEU A 60 5.96 -25.58 -10.28
C LEU A 60 6.20 -26.75 -9.31
N MET A 61 6.24 -26.49 -8.01
CA MET A 61 6.38 -27.56 -7.00
C MET A 61 5.18 -28.51 -7.04
N LEU A 62 3.96 -27.99 -7.08
CA LEU A 62 2.75 -28.81 -7.19
C LEU A 62 2.76 -29.70 -8.45
N SER A 63 3.24 -29.17 -9.57
CA SER A 63 3.37 -29.93 -10.83
C SER A 63 4.40 -31.05 -10.71
N TRP A 64 5.51 -30.80 -10.01
CA TRP A 64 6.54 -31.79 -9.76
C TRP A 64 6.04 -32.89 -8.80
N ASP A 65 5.37 -32.51 -7.72
CA ASP A 65 4.81 -33.43 -6.72
C ASP A 65 3.74 -34.33 -7.32
N ALA A 66 2.84 -33.76 -8.12
CA ALA A 66 1.84 -34.51 -8.88
C ALA A 66 2.52 -35.50 -9.83
N ARG A 67 3.62 -35.09 -10.48
CA ARG A 67 4.33 -35.96 -11.42
C ARG A 67 5.01 -37.13 -10.71
N LEU A 68 5.69 -36.85 -9.60
CA LEU A 68 6.39 -37.85 -8.79
C LEU A 68 5.40 -38.85 -8.18
N THR A 69 4.28 -38.38 -7.66
CA THR A 69 3.29 -39.23 -6.97
C THR A 69 2.48 -40.07 -7.96
N VAL A 70 1.87 -39.45 -8.97
CA VAL A 70 0.86 -40.10 -9.83
C VAL A 70 1.50 -40.99 -10.90
N PHE A 71 2.56 -40.54 -11.57
CA PHE A 71 3.08 -41.28 -12.73
C PHE A 71 4.12 -42.34 -12.35
N LYS A 72 5.01 -42.01 -11.39
CA LYS A 72 6.18 -42.84 -11.12
C LYS A 72 6.10 -43.56 -9.77
N GLY A 73 5.86 -42.82 -8.70
CA GLY A 73 5.96 -43.34 -7.33
C GLY A 73 5.01 -44.50 -7.02
N MET A 74 3.73 -44.40 -7.41
CA MET A 74 2.75 -45.46 -7.14
C MET A 74 3.04 -46.78 -7.86
N ASN A 75 3.74 -46.76 -8.99
CA ASN A 75 4.09 -47.98 -9.73
C ASN A 75 5.36 -48.63 -9.17
N ASP A 76 6.37 -47.82 -8.84
CA ASP A 76 7.66 -48.31 -8.33
C ASP A 76 7.56 -48.83 -6.89
N MET A 77 6.58 -48.39 -6.11
CA MET A 77 6.45 -48.71 -4.68
C MET A 77 5.55 -49.92 -4.36
N LYS A 78 5.06 -50.65 -5.37
CA LYS A 78 4.09 -51.74 -5.14
C LYS A 78 4.66 -52.91 -4.34
N ASP A 79 5.95 -53.16 -4.46
CA ASP A 79 6.63 -54.30 -3.83
C ASP A 79 7.16 -53.96 -2.43
N GLN A 80 7.03 -52.71 -2.00
CA GLN A 80 7.51 -52.23 -0.70
C GLN A 80 6.53 -52.59 0.43
N PRO A 81 7.01 -52.74 1.68
CA PRO A 81 6.13 -53.04 2.80
C PRO A 81 5.11 -51.91 3.03
N VAL A 82 3.88 -52.30 3.40
CA VAL A 82 2.72 -51.40 3.50
C VAL A 82 2.98 -50.18 4.39
N TRP A 83 3.68 -50.36 5.52
CA TRP A 83 3.99 -49.26 6.43
C TRP A 83 4.87 -48.18 5.78
N PHE A 84 5.81 -48.58 4.92
CA PHE A 84 6.70 -47.67 4.22
C PHE A 84 5.94 -46.85 3.17
N PHE A 85 5.08 -47.54 2.41
CA PHE A 85 4.18 -46.90 1.45
C PHE A 85 3.27 -45.86 2.12
N LEU A 86 2.77 -46.13 3.33
CA LEU A 86 1.95 -45.17 4.08
C LEU A 86 2.73 -43.90 4.45
N PHE A 87 3.97 -44.01 4.91
CA PHE A 87 4.78 -42.82 5.23
C PHE A 87 5.13 -42.00 3.99
N TRP A 88 5.52 -42.67 2.89
CA TRP A 88 5.78 -42.01 1.62
C TRP A 88 4.52 -41.31 1.09
N SER A 89 3.38 -42.01 1.08
CA SER A 89 2.10 -41.48 0.62
C SER A 89 1.63 -40.29 1.46
N ASN A 90 1.80 -40.34 2.79
CA ASN A 90 1.49 -39.21 3.67
C ASN A 90 2.36 -37.98 3.38
N CYS A 91 3.66 -38.17 3.07
CA CYS A 91 4.54 -37.07 2.68
C CYS A 91 4.12 -36.49 1.32
N CYS A 92 3.84 -37.31 0.32
CA CYS A 92 3.34 -36.87 -0.98
C CYS A 92 2.02 -36.09 -0.87
N LEU A 93 1.08 -36.61 -0.08
CA LEU A 93 -0.20 -35.94 0.16
C LEU A 93 -0.01 -34.62 0.91
N GLY A 94 0.86 -34.60 1.92
CA GLY A 94 1.24 -33.38 2.64
C GLY A 94 1.81 -32.31 1.71
N ALA A 95 2.77 -32.69 0.86
CA ALA A 95 3.36 -31.79 -0.13
C ALA A 95 2.28 -31.20 -1.06
N ILE A 96 1.43 -32.04 -1.64
CA ILE A 96 0.36 -31.58 -2.55
C ILE A 96 -0.64 -30.66 -1.84
N LEU A 97 -1.08 -31.01 -0.62
CA LEU A 97 -2.07 -30.22 0.13
C LEU A 97 -1.51 -28.86 0.54
N PHE A 98 -0.29 -28.81 1.09
CA PHE A 98 0.35 -27.55 1.47
C PHE A 98 0.78 -26.72 0.26
N GLY A 99 1.20 -27.34 -0.85
CA GLY A 99 1.46 -26.66 -2.10
C GLY A 99 0.20 -26.01 -2.68
N PHE A 100 -0.92 -26.74 -2.71
CA PHE A 100 -2.21 -26.21 -3.14
C PHE A 100 -2.72 -25.09 -2.23
N LEU A 101 -2.65 -25.28 -0.90
CA LEU A 101 -3.03 -24.26 0.08
C LEU A 101 -2.18 -22.99 -0.08
N GLY A 102 -0.88 -23.15 -0.35
CA GLY A 102 0.03 -22.04 -0.62
C GLY A 102 -0.43 -21.23 -1.83
N VAL A 103 -0.67 -21.88 -2.97
CA VAL A 103 -1.17 -21.23 -4.19
C VAL A 103 -2.52 -20.55 -3.95
N TRP A 104 -3.44 -21.21 -3.25
CA TRP A 104 -4.75 -20.65 -2.88
C TRP A 104 -4.63 -19.36 -2.06
N LEU A 105 -3.78 -19.36 -1.02
CA LEU A 105 -3.54 -18.19 -0.18
C LEU A 105 -2.92 -17.03 -0.97
N VAL A 106 -1.97 -17.32 -1.86
CA VAL A 106 -1.36 -16.32 -2.74
C VAL A 106 -2.40 -15.67 -3.65
N VAL A 107 -3.27 -16.45 -4.28
CA VAL A 107 -4.35 -15.94 -5.14
C VAL A 107 -5.28 -15.02 -4.36
N HIS A 108 -5.69 -15.42 -3.15
CA HIS A 108 -6.51 -14.56 -2.29
C HIS A 108 -5.80 -13.29 -1.84
N GLY A 109 -4.52 -13.39 -1.49
CA GLY A 109 -3.68 -12.24 -1.15
C GLY A 109 -3.59 -11.23 -2.31
N ALA A 110 -3.38 -11.73 -3.52
CA ALA A 110 -3.25 -10.90 -4.72
C ALA A 110 -4.56 -10.21 -5.10
N LEU A 111 -5.69 -10.91 -5.01
CA LEU A 111 -7.01 -10.30 -5.23
C LEU A 111 -7.31 -9.20 -4.20
N LYS A 112 -6.97 -9.45 -2.93
CA LYS A 112 -7.14 -8.46 -1.86
C LYS A 112 -6.23 -7.23 -2.04
N SER A 113 -4.96 -7.41 -2.43
CA SER A 113 -4.05 -6.29 -2.67
C SER A 113 -4.53 -5.43 -3.84
N GLN A 114 -5.00 -6.04 -4.93
CA GLN A 114 -5.55 -5.33 -6.09
C GLN A 114 -6.83 -4.57 -5.75
N ALA A 115 -7.75 -5.20 -5.01
CA ALA A 115 -8.98 -4.54 -4.57
C ALA A 115 -8.67 -3.34 -3.64
N ALA A 116 -7.72 -3.50 -2.71
CA ALA A 116 -7.27 -2.41 -1.84
C ALA A 116 -6.61 -1.27 -2.63
N ALA A 117 -5.80 -1.58 -3.66
CA ALA A 117 -5.19 -0.58 -4.52
C ALA A 117 -6.24 0.29 -5.22
N VAL A 118 -7.27 -0.34 -5.82
CA VAL A 118 -8.38 0.36 -6.47
C VAL A 118 -9.18 1.18 -5.48
N GLN A 119 -9.44 0.63 -4.28
CA GLN A 119 -10.17 1.34 -3.23
C GLN A 119 -9.42 2.61 -2.79
N VAL A 120 -8.13 2.52 -2.51
CA VAL A 120 -7.31 3.67 -2.12
C VAL A 120 -7.30 4.72 -3.25
N LEU A 121 -7.07 4.30 -4.50
CA LEU A 121 -7.01 5.21 -5.65
C LEU A 121 -8.33 5.92 -5.98
N THR A 122 -9.48 5.33 -5.63
CA THR A 122 -10.82 5.88 -5.92
C THR A 122 -11.44 6.62 -4.75
N GLN A 123 -11.27 6.11 -3.52
CA GLN A 123 -11.92 6.66 -2.34
C GLN A 123 -11.00 7.62 -1.57
N SER A 124 -9.73 7.28 -1.42
CA SER A 124 -8.79 8.03 -0.57
C SER A 124 -8.02 9.11 -1.33
N VAL A 125 -7.69 8.86 -2.60
CA VAL A 125 -6.84 9.75 -3.42
C VAL A 125 -7.66 10.58 -4.41
N ARG A 126 -8.55 11.44 -3.89
CA ARG A 126 -9.31 12.39 -4.71
C ARG A 126 -8.44 13.59 -5.12
N PRO A 127 -8.62 14.14 -6.34
CA PRO A 127 -7.88 15.32 -6.77
C PRO A 127 -8.18 16.52 -5.86
N PRO A 128 -7.20 17.42 -5.64
CA PRO A 128 -7.42 18.67 -4.93
C PRO A 128 -8.28 19.60 -5.80
N ILE A 129 -9.61 19.56 -5.59
CA ILE A 129 -10.53 20.50 -6.23
C ILE A 129 -10.49 21.79 -5.43
N PRO A 130 -10.18 22.94 -6.05
CA PRO A 130 -10.20 24.22 -5.35
C PRO A 130 -11.59 24.48 -4.82
N SER A 131 -11.68 24.87 -3.55
CA SER A 131 -12.96 25.22 -2.94
C SER A 131 -13.54 26.46 -3.61
N SER A 132 -14.87 26.59 -3.64
CA SER A 132 -15.52 27.80 -4.16
C SER A 132 -15.03 29.06 -3.45
N GLN A 133 -14.68 28.96 -2.17
CA GLN A 133 -14.10 30.06 -1.39
C GLN A 133 -12.69 30.42 -1.86
N GLU A 134 -11.82 29.45 -2.17
CA GLU A 134 -10.51 29.72 -2.77
C GLU A 134 -10.65 30.35 -4.16
N ILE A 135 -11.62 29.89 -4.96
CA ILE A 135 -11.90 30.46 -6.28
C ILE A 135 -12.37 31.92 -6.13
N ILE A 136 -13.30 32.20 -5.21
CA ILE A 136 -13.80 33.55 -4.93
C ILE A 136 -12.70 34.44 -4.34
N ALA A 137 -11.82 33.90 -3.49
CA ALA A 137 -10.70 34.66 -2.92
C ALA A 137 -9.66 35.07 -3.98
N VAL A 138 -9.52 34.28 -5.04
CA VAL A 138 -8.63 34.57 -6.17
C VAL A 138 -9.33 35.44 -7.23
N GLY A 139 -10.65 35.32 -7.34
CA GLY A 139 -11.51 36.14 -8.20
C GLY A 139 -11.70 37.54 -7.63
N HIS A 140 -10.69 38.40 -7.79
CA HIS A 140 -10.85 39.82 -7.51
C HIS A 140 -11.74 40.48 -8.57
N ASP A 141 -12.91 40.94 -8.13
CA ASP A 141 -13.83 41.67 -8.97
C ASP A 141 -13.43 43.16 -9.06
N LEU A 142 -13.66 43.79 -10.22
CA LEU A 142 -13.50 45.24 -10.37
C LEU A 142 -14.42 45.99 -9.39
N ALA A 143 -15.56 45.37 -9.03
CA ALA A 143 -16.45 45.87 -7.98
C ALA A 143 -15.75 45.99 -6.61
N GLU A 144 -14.82 45.10 -6.27
CA GLU A 144 -14.05 45.18 -5.02
C GLU A 144 -13.10 46.38 -5.06
N TYR A 145 -12.49 46.66 -6.21
CA TYR A 145 -11.68 47.87 -6.40
C TYR A 145 -12.50 49.16 -6.24
N GLU A 146 -13.71 49.19 -6.79
CA GLU A 146 -14.63 50.33 -6.68
C GLU A 146 -15.12 50.54 -5.25
N SER A 147 -15.32 49.45 -4.49
CA SER A 147 -15.79 49.47 -3.10
C SER A 147 -14.77 50.05 -2.10
N LEU A 148 -13.48 50.07 -2.46
CA LEU A 148 -12.39 50.51 -1.59
C LEU A 148 -12.33 52.04 -1.35
N GLY A 149 -13.21 52.80 -2.02
CA GLY A 149 -13.44 54.22 -1.81
C GLY A 149 -12.41 55.16 -2.47
N ALA A 150 -12.82 56.41 -2.70
CA ALA A 150 -12.02 57.42 -3.42
C ALA A 150 -10.63 57.68 -2.80
N LYS A 151 -10.45 57.46 -1.50
CA LYS A 151 -9.17 57.65 -0.82
C LYS A 151 -8.08 56.74 -1.41
N LYS A 152 -8.42 55.48 -1.74
CA LYS A 152 -7.47 54.53 -2.33
C LYS A 152 -7.16 54.83 -3.81
N PHE A 153 -8.13 55.41 -4.52
CA PHE A 153 -7.93 55.88 -5.90
C PHE A 153 -6.88 56.98 -6.03
N PHE A 154 -6.69 57.78 -4.98
CA PHE A 154 -5.73 58.90 -4.98
C PHE A 154 -4.44 58.60 -4.22
N GLU A 155 -4.21 57.34 -3.83
CA GLU A 155 -2.95 57.00 -3.17
C GLU A 155 -1.76 57.19 -4.11
N VAL A 156 -0.75 57.91 -3.61
CA VAL A 156 0.50 58.15 -4.33
C VAL A 156 1.30 56.85 -4.41
N PRO A 157 2.02 56.59 -5.51
CA PRO A 157 2.82 55.38 -5.67
C PRO A 157 3.84 55.24 -4.53
N ASN A 158 3.95 54.05 -3.96
CA ASN A 158 4.90 53.78 -2.87
C ASN A 158 6.31 53.55 -3.44
N LEU A 159 6.93 54.60 -3.98
CA LEU A 159 8.25 54.54 -4.63
C LEU A 159 9.39 54.16 -3.66
N PHE A 160 9.20 54.40 -2.36
CA PHE A 160 10.22 54.21 -1.33
C PHE A 160 9.96 53.00 -0.43
N GLY A 161 8.87 52.25 -0.63
CA GLY A 161 8.53 51.09 0.20
C GLY A 161 8.15 51.42 1.66
N TRP A 162 7.93 52.70 2.00
CA TRP A 162 7.67 53.13 3.37
C TRP A 162 6.26 52.78 3.86
N ARG A 163 5.31 52.55 2.95
CA ARG A 163 3.98 52.04 3.31
C ARG A 163 3.94 50.51 3.33
N ASP A 164 3.49 49.99 4.46
CA ASP A 164 3.12 48.59 4.63
C ASP A 164 1.95 48.28 3.68
N ASN A 165 2.13 47.33 2.76
CA ASN A 165 1.09 46.94 1.80
C ASN A 165 0.01 46.13 2.55
N GLY A 166 -0.85 46.81 3.30
CA GLY A 166 -1.88 46.19 4.14
C GLY A 166 -2.82 45.26 3.38
N MET A 167 -3.01 45.45 2.06
CA MET A 167 -3.76 44.52 1.21
C MET A 167 -3.11 43.13 1.11
N HIS A 168 -1.78 43.07 1.07
CA HIS A 168 -1.08 41.79 1.04
C HIS A 168 -1.17 41.11 2.40
N LYS A 169 -1.07 41.87 3.50
CA LYS A 169 -1.22 41.33 4.86
C LYS A 169 -2.62 40.77 5.11
N THR A 170 -3.69 41.44 4.71
CA THR A 170 -5.04 40.89 4.91
C THR A 170 -5.32 39.69 4.00
N ALA A 171 -4.82 39.67 2.76
CA ALA A 171 -4.94 38.50 1.89
C ALA A 171 -4.12 37.30 2.43
N VAL A 172 -2.89 37.55 2.90
CA VAL A 172 -2.03 36.55 3.53
C VAL A 172 -2.63 36.05 4.84
N GLU A 173 -3.06 36.93 5.76
CA GLU A 173 -3.75 36.55 7.00
C GLU A 173 -5.04 35.77 6.73
N LYS A 174 -5.80 36.11 5.69
CA LYS A 174 -7.02 35.37 5.34
C LYS A 174 -6.65 33.98 4.80
N SER A 175 -5.59 33.87 4.00
CA SER A 175 -5.06 32.57 3.54
C SER A 175 -4.48 31.73 4.69
N GLU A 176 -3.77 32.36 5.63
CA GLU A 176 -3.16 31.73 6.79
C GLU A 176 -4.22 31.31 7.80
N ARG A 177 -5.25 32.12 8.07
CA ARG A 177 -6.39 31.71 8.90
C ARG A 177 -7.11 30.51 8.28
N HIS A 178 -7.26 30.45 6.96
CA HIS A 178 -7.82 29.27 6.31
C HIS A 178 -6.91 28.03 6.38
N GLY A 179 -5.58 28.20 6.46
CA GLY A 179 -4.61 27.11 6.66
C GLY A 179 -4.42 26.68 8.12
N LEU A 180 -4.41 27.62 9.07
CA LEU A 180 -4.09 27.43 10.49
C LEU A 180 -5.29 27.04 11.35
N VAL A 181 -6.51 27.48 11.03
CA VAL A 181 -7.74 27.07 11.76
C VAL A 181 -7.91 25.54 11.71
N ASN A 182 -7.30 24.87 10.74
CA ASN A 182 -7.31 23.41 10.65
C ASN A 182 -6.03 22.72 11.14
N SER A 183 -4.92 23.43 11.45
CA SER A 183 -3.68 22.79 11.91
C SER A 183 -3.60 22.62 13.45
N HIS A 184 -4.17 23.55 14.22
CA HIS A 184 -4.12 23.48 15.70
C HIS A 184 -4.97 22.34 16.28
N GLY A 185 -6.05 21.91 15.61
CA GLY A 185 -6.79 20.71 16.02
C GLY A 185 -6.09 19.39 15.68
N ILE A 186 -5.11 19.39 14.78
CA ILE A 186 -4.45 18.17 14.30
C ILE A 186 -3.27 17.79 15.21
N LEU A 187 -2.50 18.75 15.72
CA LEU A 187 -1.37 18.45 16.61
C LEU A 187 -1.84 17.85 17.95
N GLU A 188 -3.03 18.25 18.41
CA GLU A 188 -3.68 17.71 19.61
C GLU A 188 -4.34 16.34 19.35
N ALA A 189 -4.94 16.13 18.16
CA ALA A 189 -5.50 14.85 17.76
C ALA A 189 -4.44 13.79 17.40
N THR A 190 -3.32 14.19 16.79
CA THR A 190 -2.16 13.31 16.55
C THR A 190 -1.53 12.92 17.88
N ARG A 191 -1.39 13.84 18.84
CA ARG A 191 -0.90 13.49 20.19
C ARG A 191 -1.88 12.58 20.95
N ALA A 192 -3.19 12.73 20.76
CA ALA A 192 -4.19 11.83 21.32
C ALA A 192 -4.22 10.45 20.63
N MET A 193 -3.94 10.36 19.34
CA MET A 193 -3.82 9.08 18.61
C MET A 193 -2.51 8.35 18.94
N THR A 194 -1.42 9.08 19.17
CA THR A 194 -0.12 8.48 19.56
C THR A 194 -0.12 7.98 21.01
N ILE A 195 -1.10 8.33 21.84
CA ILE A 195 -1.20 7.92 23.25
C ILE A 195 -2.20 6.77 23.48
N VAL A 196 -2.97 6.32 22.46
CA VAL A 196 -4.04 5.30 22.63
C VAL A 196 -3.77 3.97 21.88
N GLU A 197 -2.56 3.72 21.38
CA GLU A 197 -2.24 2.41 20.78
C GLU A 197 -1.00 1.75 21.42
N GLU A 198 -0.95 1.75 22.75
CA GLU A 198 -0.37 0.61 23.49
C GLU A 198 -1.37 -0.55 23.38
N VAL A 199 -1.47 -1.12 22.18
CA VAL A 199 -2.28 -2.31 21.94
C VAL A 199 -1.56 -3.45 22.63
N GLU A 200 -2.14 -3.87 23.77
CA GLU A 200 -2.00 -5.21 24.30
C GLU A 200 -1.91 -6.18 23.14
N MET A 201 -0.76 -6.85 23.05
CA MET A 201 -0.44 -7.88 22.07
C MET A 201 -1.25 -9.16 22.37
N GLY A 202 -2.54 -9.00 22.66
CA GLY A 202 -3.50 -10.04 22.91
C GLY A 202 -3.86 -10.71 21.59
N THR A 203 -3.62 -12.01 21.53
CA THR A 203 -3.76 -12.95 20.42
C THR A 203 -5.20 -13.14 19.89
N SER A 204 -6.09 -12.16 20.09
CA SER A 204 -7.47 -12.23 19.61
C SER A 204 -7.55 -11.75 18.15
N PHE A 205 -7.32 -12.69 17.25
CA PHE A 205 -7.51 -12.53 15.81
C PHE A 205 -9.01 -12.37 15.49
N LYS A 206 -9.57 -11.17 15.70
CA LYS A 206 -10.90 -10.83 15.15
C LYS A 206 -10.77 -10.75 13.62
N PRO A 207 -11.63 -11.46 12.85
CA PRO A 207 -11.54 -11.46 11.39
C PRO A 207 -11.72 -10.04 10.84
N PRO A 208 -10.94 -9.64 9.82
CA PRO A 208 -10.90 -8.27 9.32
C PRO A 208 -12.05 -8.01 8.36
N ASN A 209 -13.30 -8.12 8.82
CA ASN A 209 -14.46 -7.95 7.95
C ASN A 209 -15.42 -6.93 8.58
N HIS A 210 -15.76 -5.90 7.80
CA HIS A 210 -16.54 -4.71 8.15
C HIS A 210 -15.81 -3.66 9.00
N GLU A 211 -15.34 -3.97 10.22
CA GLU A 211 -14.81 -2.94 11.15
C GLU A 211 -13.65 -2.12 10.56
N THR A 212 -12.68 -2.78 9.91
CA THR A 212 -11.52 -2.09 9.31
C THR A 212 -11.91 -1.22 8.11
N GLN A 213 -12.89 -1.66 7.32
CA GLN A 213 -13.42 -0.87 6.20
C GLN A 213 -14.24 0.31 6.73
N THR A 214 -15.08 0.12 7.76
CA THR A 214 -15.76 1.22 8.44
C THR A 214 -14.78 2.16 9.12
N ARG A 215 -13.65 1.68 9.66
CA ARG A 215 -12.64 2.53 10.30
C ARG A 215 -11.91 3.38 9.26
N ALA A 216 -11.50 2.77 8.14
CA ALA A 216 -10.95 3.50 7.00
C ALA A 216 -11.97 4.50 6.43
N ALA A 217 -13.23 4.09 6.30
CA ALA A 217 -14.32 4.96 5.86
C ALA A 217 -14.55 6.12 6.84
N THR A 218 -14.59 5.89 8.16
CA THR A 218 -14.75 6.95 9.17
C THR A 218 -13.57 7.91 9.19
N VAL A 219 -12.35 7.44 8.94
CA VAL A 219 -11.16 8.31 8.80
C VAL A 219 -11.26 9.15 7.52
N LEU A 220 -11.87 8.60 6.46
CA LEU A 220 -12.14 9.30 5.21
C LEU A 220 -13.31 10.28 5.30
N ASP A 221 -14.32 9.98 6.13
CA ASP A 221 -15.58 10.72 6.26
C ASP A 221 -15.53 11.81 7.35
N ASP A 222 -14.51 11.79 8.21
CA ASP A 222 -14.31 12.84 9.21
C ASP A 222 -14.11 14.20 8.49
N ALA A 223 -15.08 15.09 8.67
CA ALA A 223 -15.23 16.37 7.96
C ALA A 223 -14.05 17.33 8.17
N ARG A 224 -13.18 17.04 9.16
CA ARG A 224 -11.91 17.75 9.40
C ARG A 224 -10.77 17.28 8.49
N THR A 225 -10.87 16.09 7.90
CA THR A 225 -9.84 15.46 7.04
C THR A 225 -10.29 15.19 5.61
N GLY A 226 -11.60 15.05 5.37
CA GLY A 226 -12.17 14.65 4.08
C GLY A 226 -12.33 15.75 3.03
N ARG A 227 -11.82 16.96 3.25
CA ARG A 227 -11.87 18.01 2.22
C ARG A 227 -10.92 17.66 1.05
N PRO A 228 -11.38 17.76 -0.21
CA PRO A 228 -10.53 17.56 -1.39
C PRO A 228 -9.26 18.40 -1.25
N GLY A 229 -8.10 17.74 -1.21
CA GLY A 229 -6.78 18.40 -1.18
C GLY A 229 -6.07 18.47 0.16
N GLN A 230 -6.70 18.21 1.32
CA GLN A 230 -5.97 18.14 2.60
C GLN A 230 -5.31 16.78 2.85
N SER A 231 -5.82 15.70 2.23
CA SER A 231 -5.26 14.36 2.33
C SER A 231 -3.90 14.20 1.63
N ALA A 232 -3.57 15.08 0.67
CA ALA A 232 -2.26 15.11 0.02
C ALA A 232 -1.19 15.87 0.82
N ILE A 233 -1.59 16.67 1.82
CA ILE A 233 -0.69 17.65 2.47
C ILE A 233 0.02 17.06 3.70
N PHE A 234 -0.37 15.90 4.22
CA PHE A 234 0.28 15.33 5.41
C PHE A 234 0.34 13.80 5.34
N ASP A 235 1.40 13.22 5.91
CA ASP A 235 1.84 11.81 6.00
C ASP A 235 0.80 10.73 6.37
N LYS A 236 -0.51 11.06 6.34
CA LYS A 236 -1.66 10.20 6.62
C LYS A 236 -1.85 9.06 5.62
N HIS A 237 -1.18 9.10 4.47
CA HIS A 237 -1.25 8.02 3.50
C HIS A 237 -0.51 6.76 3.97
N ILE A 238 0.56 6.90 4.74
CA ILE A 238 1.32 5.77 5.31
C ILE A 238 0.45 4.95 6.28
N PRO A 239 -0.27 5.55 7.25
CA PRO A 239 -1.24 4.83 8.09
C PRO A 239 -2.37 4.14 7.30
N ILE A 240 -2.91 4.79 6.25
CA ILE A 240 -3.95 4.19 5.40
C ILE A 240 -3.37 2.96 4.70
N PHE A 241 -2.17 3.09 4.13
CA PHE A 241 -1.48 1.97 3.50
C PHE A 241 -1.21 0.83 4.49
N HIS A 242 -0.68 1.11 5.68
CA HIS A 242 -0.45 0.08 6.70
C HIS A 242 -1.74 -0.61 7.13
N THR A 243 -2.85 0.14 7.25
CA THR A 243 -4.16 -0.43 7.59
C THR A 243 -4.62 -1.39 6.49
N MET A 244 -4.47 -1.01 5.22
CA MET A 244 -4.79 -1.88 4.09
C MET A 244 -3.84 -3.08 4.01
N GLN A 245 -2.55 -2.88 4.25
CA GLN A 245 -1.53 -3.92 4.23
C GLN A 245 -1.81 -5.02 5.26
N ARG A 246 -2.26 -4.66 6.46
CA ARG A 246 -2.68 -5.63 7.48
C ARG A 246 -3.77 -6.60 7.00
N THR A 247 -4.59 -6.22 6.02
CA THR A 247 -5.67 -7.09 5.51
C THR A 247 -5.19 -8.23 4.61
N PHE A 248 -4.05 -8.06 3.94
CA PHE A 248 -3.49 -9.06 3.02
C PHE A 248 -2.11 -9.61 3.46
N ALA A 249 -1.40 -8.96 4.38
CA ALA A 249 -0.08 -9.39 4.85
C ALA A 249 -0.08 -10.78 5.50
N SER A 250 -1.18 -11.16 6.16
CA SER A 250 -1.33 -12.51 6.71
C SER A 250 -1.32 -13.58 5.62
N TYR A 251 -1.96 -13.33 4.47
CA TYR A 251 -1.97 -14.26 3.34
C TYR A 251 -0.56 -14.47 2.77
N ASP A 252 0.24 -13.41 2.66
CA ASP A 252 1.64 -13.52 2.24
C ASP A 252 2.47 -14.36 3.23
N ALA A 253 2.36 -14.08 4.53
CA ALA A 253 3.06 -14.85 5.55
C ALA A 253 2.67 -16.34 5.55
N TYR A 254 1.37 -16.66 5.52
CA TYR A 254 0.90 -18.04 5.48
C TYR A 254 1.24 -18.75 4.17
N ALA A 255 1.21 -18.04 3.04
CA ALA A 255 1.64 -18.59 1.76
C ALA A 255 3.11 -19.05 1.80
N ARG A 256 4.01 -18.22 2.35
CA ARG A 256 5.43 -18.56 2.47
C ARG A 256 5.65 -19.80 3.34
N ILE A 257 4.99 -19.86 4.50
CA ILE A 257 5.07 -21.01 5.40
C ILE A 257 4.52 -22.26 4.71
N SER A 258 3.41 -22.15 4.00
CA SER A 258 2.79 -23.29 3.30
C SER A 258 3.70 -23.83 2.19
N VAL A 259 4.36 -22.97 1.44
CA VAL A 259 5.33 -23.38 0.40
C VAL A 259 6.56 -24.04 1.04
N ASP A 260 7.09 -23.51 2.13
CA ASP A 260 8.24 -24.09 2.84
C ASP A 260 7.93 -25.49 3.42
N VAL A 261 6.76 -25.64 4.02
CA VAL A 261 6.26 -26.93 4.52
C VAL A 261 6.05 -27.91 3.36
N SER A 262 5.51 -27.46 2.22
CA SER A 262 5.36 -28.26 1.01
C SER A 262 6.71 -28.80 0.52
N VAL A 263 7.74 -27.95 0.44
CA VAL A 263 9.10 -28.34 0.02
C VAL A 263 9.71 -29.34 1.00
N THR A 264 9.48 -29.15 2.30
CA THR A 264 9.97 -30.08 3.33
C THR A 264 9.35 -31.47 3.17
N PHE A 265 8.02 -31.56 2.99
CA PHE A 265 7.35 -32.83 2.72
C PHE A 265 7.79 -33.46 1.41
N TRP A 266 8.02 -32.65 0.38
CA TRP A 266 8.57 -33.14 -0.89
C TRP A 266 9.97 -33.74 -0.71
N LEU A 267 10.89 -33.06 -0.03
CA LEU A 267 12.24 -33.57 0.23
C LEU A 267 12.20 -34.89 1.03
N MET A 268 11.31 -34.98 2.02
CA MET A 268 11.08 -36.24 2.75
C MET A 268 10.56 -37.36 1.83
N ALA A 269 9.60 -37.06 0.96
CA ALA A 269 9.08 -38.02 -0.02
C ALA A 269 10.16 -38.49 -0.99
N VAL A 270 11.05 -37.60 -1.44
CA VAL A 270 12.22 -37.96 -2.26
C VAL A 270 13.19 -38.85 -1.48
N GLY A 271 13.45 -38.55 -0.20
CA GLY A 271 14.28 -39.39 0.66
C GLY A 271 13.74 -40.82 0.80
N TYR A 272 12.44 -40.96 1.07
CA TYR A 272 11.78 -42.26 1.08
C TYR A 272 11.84 -42.94 -0.30
N TYR A 273 11.71 -42.20 -1.39
CA TYR A 273 11.86 -42.77 -2.73
C TYR A 273 13.27 -43.36 -2.96
N PHE A 274 14.31 -42.67 -2.53
CA PHE A 274 15.68 -43.19 -2.62
C PHE A 274 15.92 -44.42 -1.75
N ILE A 275 15.41 -44.44 -0.52
CA ILE A 275 15.55 -45.60 0.37
C ILE A 275 14.84 -46.83 -0.21
N SER A 276 13.63 -46.67 -0.76
CA SER A 276 12.96 -47.78 -1.44
C SER A 276 13.74 -48.27 -2.65
N PHE A 277 14.31 -47.35 -3.42
CA PHE A 277 15.15 -47.71 -4.56
C PHE A 277 16.37 -48.51 -4.11
N THR A 278 17.08 -48.11 -3.07
CA THR A 278 18.26 -48.88 -2.59
C THR A 278 17.87 -50.27 -2.08
N LEU A 279 16.77 -50.37 -1.32
CA LEU A 279 16.26 -51.66 -0.83
C LEU A 279 15.85 -52.59 -1.97
N ALA A 280 15.22 -52.07 -3.03
CA ALA A 280 14.84 -52.86 -4.19
C ALA A 280 16.07 -53.39 -4.97
N TYR A 281 17.21 -52.69 -4.93
CA TYR A 281 18.44 -53.14 -5.57
C TYR A 281 19.23 -54.16 -4.74
N GLU A 282 19.09 -54.14 -3.41
CA GLU A 282 19.70 -55.14 -2.51
C GLU A 282 19.19 -56.55 -2.82
N ASP A 283 17.89 -56.70 -3.08
CA ASP A 283 17.30 -57.98 -3.49
C ASP A 283 17.84 -58.49 -4.84
N LEU A 284 18.42 -57.61 -5.66
CA LEU A 284 19.00 -57.93 -6.97
C LEU A 284 20.51 -58.21 -6.92
N ALA A 285 21.24 -57.67 -5.93
CA ALA A 285 22.69 -57.80 -5.80
C ALA A 285 23.17 -57.64 -4.34
N PRO A 286 22.98 -58.66 -3.48
CA PRO A 286 23.28 -58.58 -2.04
C PRO A 286 24.74 -58.26 -1.72
N SER A 287 25.68 -58.55 -2.62
CA SER A 287 27.12 -58.40 -2.39
C SER A 287 27.66 -56.97 -2.42
N VAL A 288 26.94 -56.01 -3.02
CA VAL A 288 27.42 -54.61 -3.17
C VAL A 288 26.96 -53.76 -1.99
N PHE A 289 25.76 -54.01 -1.48
CA PHE A 289 25.23 -53.29 -0.33
C PHE A 289 26.01 -53.59 0.96
N GLU A 290 26.35 -54.86 1.20
CA GLU A 290 27.19 -55.24 2.35
C GLU A 290 28.54 -54.49 2.33
N GLN A 291 29.13 -54.25 1.15
CA GLN A 291 30.39 -53.50 1.03
C GLN A 291 30.22 -52.01 1.33
N ILE A 292 29.11 -51.39 0.91
CA ILE A 292 28.84 -49.97 1.15
C ILE A 292 28.49 -49.72 2.62
N VAL A 293 27.67 -50.57 3.23
CA VAL A 293 27.35 -50.48 4.67
C VAL A 293 28.59 -50.71 5.51
N ALA A 294 29.42 -51.72 5.19
CA ALA A 294 30.70 -51.94 5.86
C ALA A 294 31.65 -50.73 5.70
N ALA A 295 31.63 -50.03 4.56
CA ALA A 295 32.44 -48.83 4.34
C ALA A 295 31.95 -47.61 5.15
N ILE A 296 30.63 -47.46 5.35
CA ILE A 296 30.04 -46.36 6.12
C ILE A 296 30.23 -46.56 7.63
N PHE A 297 30.13 -47.81 8.12
CA PHE A 297 30.32 -48.13 9.54
C PHE A 297 31.78 -48.40 9.94
N SER A 298 32.73 -48.37 9.01
CA SER A 298 34.18 -48.49 9.30
C SER A 298 34.92 -47.16 9.40
N TRP A 299 34.20 -46.04 9.33
CA TRP A 299 34.67 -44.68 9.66
C TRP A 299 34.11 -44.23 11.02
#